data_AF-A0A377D7U8-F1
#
_entry.id   AF-A0A377D7U8-F1
#
_cell.length_a   1.000
_cell.length_b   1.000
_cell.length_c   1.000
_cell.angle_alpha   90.00
_cell.angle_beta   90.00
_cell.angle_gamma   90.00
#
_symmetry.space_group_name_H-M   'P 1'
#
loop_
_entity.id
_entity.type
_entity.pdbx_description
1 polymer ?
#
loop_
_entity_poly.entity_id
_entity_poly.type
_entity_poly.pdbx_seq_one_letter_code
_entity_poly.pdbx_strand_id
1 'polypeptide(L)' 'MSFNKDQDYWANIFVTPDFLSVETYSGLGMTGRDPLFSPRLLQPDVDDKSLGEAILQALSDSRTLDVLEDRVAFFDLEKK' A
#
# COMPACT_ATOMS: atom_id res chain seq x y z
N MET A 1 -14.39 -3.93 4.61
CA MET A 1 -12.98 -4.38 4.58
C MET A 1 -12.81 -5.39 5.70
N SER A 2 -12.04 -6.45 5.50
CA SER A 2 -11.80 -7.51 6.50
C SER A 2 -10.30 -7.66 6.69
N PHE A 3 -9.84 -7.65 7.94
CA PHE A 3 -8.44 -7.88 8.29
C PHE A 3 -8.34 -9.20 9.05
N ASN A 4 -7.50 -10.09 8.55
CA ASN A 4 -7.24 -11.38 9.18
C ASN A 4 -6.42 -11.20 10.45
N LYS A 5 -6.68 -12.05 11.44
CA LYS A 5 -5.87 -12.13 12.66
C LYS A 5 -4.44 -12.57 12.30
N ASP A 6 -3.45 -11.94 12.92
CA ASP A 6 -2.01 -12.27 12.78
C ASP A 6 -1.43 -12.06 11.37
N GLN A 7 -2.10 -11.27 10.52
CA GLN A 7 -1.59 -10.84 9.21
C GLN A 7 -1.23 -9.35 9.24
N ASP A 8 -0.05 -8.99 8.73
CA ASP A 8 0.38 -7.60 8.62
C ASP A 8 -0.13 -6.94 7.33
N TYR A 9 -0.57 -5.69 7.44
CA TYR A 9 -1.06 -4.88 6.33
C TYR A 9 -0.30 -3.55 6.29
N TRP A 10 0.17 -3.16 5.12
CA TRP A 10 1.05 -2.01 4.95
C TRP A 10 0.50 -1.02 3.94
N ALA A 11 0.51 0.25 4.31
CA ALA A 11 0.28 1.36 3.41
C ALA A 11 1.24 2.48 3.80
N ASN A 12 1.71 3.25 2.83
CA ASN A 12 2.50 4.44 3.06
C ASN A 12 1.78 5.67 2.55
N ILE A 13 2.05 6.80 3.20
CA ILE A 13 1.53 8.10 2.79
C ILE A 13 2.70 8.99 2.44
N PHE A 14 2.70 9.52 1.23
CA PHE A 14 3.65 10.52 0.77
C PHE A 14 2.93 11.86 0.63
N VAL A 15 3.46 12.90 1.26
CA VAL A 15 2.81 14.21 1.31
C VAL A 15 3.73 15.25 0.69
N THR A 16 3.17 16.04 -0.22
CA THR A 16 3.78 17.25 -0.76
C THR A 16 2.81 18.42 -0.57
N PRO A 17 3.24 19.67 -0.82
CA PRO A 17 2.31 20.80 -0.85
C PRO A 17 1.21 20.68 -1.92
N ASP A 18 1.40 19.82 -2.93
CA ASP A 18 0.52 19.72 -4.10
C ASP A 18 -0.43 18.52 -4.04
N PHE A 19 -0.04 17.45 -3.35
CA PHE A 19 -0.86 16.23 -3.19
C PHE A 19 -0.47 15.39 -1.98
N LEU A 20 -1.41 14.53 -1.58
CA LEU A 20 -1.20 13.41 -0.67
C LEU A 20 -1.41 12.10 -1.45
N SER A 21 -0.41 11.20 -1.44
CA SER A 21 -0.48 9.89 -2.08
C SER A 21 -0.60 8.79 -1.02
N VAL A 22 -1.73 8.08 -1.01
CA VAL A 22 -1.90 6.86 -0.19
C VAL A 22 -1.62 5.64 -1.05
N GLU A 23 -0.57 4.91 -0.71
CA GLU A 23 -0.03 3.82 -1.53
C GLU A 23 -0.07 2.50 -0.77
N THR A 24 -0.62 1.47 -1.41
CA THR A 24 -0.60 0.10 -0.88
C THR A 24 0.82 -0.45 -0.95
N TYR A 25 1.29 -1.00 0.17
CA TYR A 25 2.57 -1.69 0.26
C TYR A 25 2.32 -3.16 0.55
N SER A 26 3.11 -4.02 -0.09
CA SER A 26 2.97 -5.48 0.03
C SER A 26 4.34 -6.11 0.24
N GLY A 27 4.37 -7.32 0.78
CA GLY A 27 5.62 -8.03 1.04
C GLY A 27 5.51 -9.08 2.16
N LEU A 28 6.65 -9.42 2.75
CA LEU A 28 6.74 -10.29 3.93
C LEU A 28 8.00 -9.91 4.72
N GLY A 29 7.82 -9.23 5.86
CA GLY A 29 8.90 -8.56 6.57
C GLY A 29 9.36 -7.30 5.82
N MET A 30 10.12 -7.47 4.73
CA MET A 30 10.40 -6.37 3.80
C MET A 30 9.15 -6.06 2.96
N THR A 31 8.86 -4.78 2.75
CA THR A 31 7.72 -4.32 1.94
C THR A 31 8.15 -3.33 0.87
N GLY A 32 7.37 -3.25 -0.21
CA GLY A 32 7.54 -2.31 -1.30
C GLY A 32 6.19 -1.84 -1.83
N ARG A 33 6.18 -0.74 -2.61
CA ARG A 33 4.96 -0.25 -3.25
C ARG A 33 4.42 -1.33 -4.17
N ASP A 34 3.16 -1.71 -4.00
CA ASP A 34 2.56 -2.78 -4.79
C ASP A 34 2.11 -2.26 -6.15
N PRO A 35 2.72 -2.68 -7.27
CA PRO A 35 2.39 -2.17 -8.59
C PRO A 35 1.00 -2.61 -9.10
N LEU A 36 0.33 -3.55 -8.42
CA LEU A 36 -1.03 -3.94 -8.78
C LEU A 36 -2.08 -2.87 -8.43
N PHE A 37 -1.76 -1.96 -7.51
CA PHE A 37 -2.69 -0.96 -7.02
C PHE A 37 -2.17 0.44 -7.37
N SER A 38 -2.96 1.19 -8.13
CA SER A 38 -2.66 2.59 -8.43
C SER A 38 -2.60 3.42 -7.13
N PRO A 39 -1.67 4.39 -7.03
CA PRO A 39 -1.68 5.35 -5.93
C PRO A 39 -3.02 6.07 -5.82
N ARG A 40 -3.52 6.23 -4.59
CA ARG A 40 -4.72 7.02 -4.30
C ARG A 40 -4.30 8.46 -4.05
N LEU A 41 -4.33 9.27 -5.11
CA LEU A 41 -3.98 10.68 -5.04
C LEU A 41 -5.15 11.50 -4.49
N LEU A 42 -4.87 12.27 -3.44
CA LEU A 42 -5.80 13.14 -2.74
C LEU A 42 -5.26 14.57 -2.74
N GLN A 43 -6.17 15.52 -2.56
CA GLN A 43 -5.80 16.92 -2.33
C GLN A 43 -5.09 17.05 -0.96
N PRO A 44 -4.14 17.99 -0.80
CA PRO A 44 -3.45 18.23 0.47
C PRO A 44 -4.38 18.62 1.63
N ASP A 45 -5.54 19.19 1.33
CA ASP A 45 -6.57 19.65 2.27
C ASP A 45 -7.74 18.67 2.42
N VAL A 46 -7.57 17.41 1.98
CA VAL A 46 -8.57 16.35 2.15
C VAL A 46 -9.02 16.22 3.60
N ASP A 47 -10.31 16.01 3.82
CA ASP A 47 -10.86 15.85 5.16
C ASP A 47 -10.46 14.51 5.79
N ASP A 48 -10.42 14.48 7.13
CA ASP A 48 -9.98 13.32 7.91
C ASP A 48 -10.75 12.04 7.58
N LYS A 49 -12.06 12.14 7.29
CA LYS A 49 -12.88 10.97 6.99
C LYS A 49 -12.49 10.39 5.63
N SER A 50 -12.41 11.22 4.60
CA SER A 50 -11.99 10.79 3.26
C SER A 50 -10.56 10.22 3.28
N LEU A 51 -9.65 10.83 4.04
CA LEU A 51 -8.30 10.31 4.22
C LEU A 51 -8.30 8.95 4.92
N GLY A 52 -9.06 8.79 6.01
CA GLY A 52 -9.20 7.54 6.74
C GLY A 52 -9.76 6.40 5.88
N GLU A 53 -10.77 6.69 5.05
CA GLU A 53 -11.34 5.72 4.11
C GLU A 53 -10.32 5.28 3.05
N ALA A 54 -9.53 6.21 2.50
CA ALA A 54 -8.48 5.90 1.54
C ALA A 54 -7.36 5.05 2.16
N ILE A 55 -6.96 5.32 3.40
CA ILE A 55 -5.97 4.53 4.14
C ILE A 55 -6.49 3.11 4.39
N LEU A 56 -7.73 2.97 4.86
CA LEU A 56 -8.32 1.65 5.12
C LEU A 56 -8.46 0.82 3.84
N GLN A 57 -8.81 1.44 2.71
CA GLN A 57 -8.81 0.78 1.41
C GLN A 57 -7.40 0.34 1.00
N ALA A 58 -6.40 1.20 1.16
CA ALA A 58 -5.02 0.85 0.80
C ALA A 58 -4.48 -0.29 1.65
N LEU A 59 -4.78 -0.29 2.95
CA LEU A 59 -4.45 -1.38 3.86
C LEU A 59 -5.17 -2.67 3.50
N SER A 60 -6.45 -2.62 3.11
CA SER A 60 -7.18 -3.84 2.73
C SER A 60 -6.66 -4.51 1.46
N ASP A 61 -5.99 -3.75 0.60
CA ASP A 61 -5.35 -4.24 -0.62
C ASP A 61 -3.93 -4.80 -0.38
N SER A 62 -3.32 -4.51 0.78
CA SER A 62 -1.98 -4.98 1.13
C SER A 62 -1.91 -6.51 1.12
N ARG A 63 -0.94 -7.05 0.40
CA ARG A 63 -0.75 -8.50 0.25
C ARG A 63 0.43 -8.97 1.10
N THR A 64 0.22 -10.09 1.77
CA THR A 64 1.31 -10.88 2.35
C THR A 64 1.81 -11.86 1.30
N LEU A 65 3.07 -11.76 0.89
CA LEU A 65 3.65 -12.57 -0.17
C LEU A 65 4.24 -13.86 0.41
N ASP A 66 3.38 -14.83 0.75
CA ASP A 66 3.78 -16.08 1.42
C ASP A 66 4.56 -17.04 0.50
N VAL A 67 4.34 -16.96 -0.81
CA VAL A 67 5.00 -17.79 -1.82
C VAL A 67 6.36 -17.18 -2.20
N LEU A 68 7.40 -18.03 -2.31
CA LEU A 68 8.78 -17.57 -2.59
C LEU A 68 8.90 -16.95 -3.98
N GLU A 69 8.30 -17.58 -4.99
CA GLU A 69 8.31 -17.12 -6.38
C GLU A 69 7.70 -15.73 -6.52
N ASP A 70 6.61 -15.47 -5.78
CA ASP A 70 5.97 -14.15 -5.74
C ASP A 70 6.90 -13.09 -5.14
N ARG A 71 7.62 -13.42 -4.05
CA ARG A 71 8.60 -12.48 -3.45
C ARG A 71 9.77 -12.21 -4.38
N VAL A 72 10.31 -13.24 -5.04
CA VAL A 72 11.39 -13.08 -6.02
C VAL A 72 10.95 -12.18 -7.17
N ALA A 73 9.76 -12.41 -7.71
CA ALA A 73 9.24 -11.62 -8.81
C ALA A 73 8.86 -10.18 -8.41
N PHE A 74 8.40 -9.98 -7.17
CA PHE A 74 7.99 -8.67 -6.64
C PHE A 74 9.18 -7.78 -6.27
N PHE A 75 10.26 -8.36 -5.73
CA PHE A 75 11.49 -7.63 -5.35
C PHE A 75 12.63 -7.76 -6.37
N ASP A 76 12.31 -8.12 -7.61
CA ASP A 76 13.27 -8.15 -8.71
C ASP A 76 13.80 -6.74 -8.98
N LEU A 77 15.10 -6.53 -8.80
CA LEU A 77 15.76 -5.23 -8.94
C LEU A 77 15.74 -4.68 -10.37
N GLU A 78 15.55 -5.53 -11.37
CA GLU A 78 15.51 -5.15 -12.78
C GLU A 78 14.09 -4.77 -13.24
N LYS A 79 13.06 -5.17 -12.51
CA LYS A 79 11.68 -4.74 -12.74
C LYS A 79 11.44 -3.38 -12.11
N LYS A 80 11.39 -2.34 -12.94
CA LYS A 80 10.94 -0.99 -12.57
C LYS A 80 9.52 -0.75 -13.06
#